data_AF-A0A6B2LAR6-F1
#
_entry.id   AF-A0A6B2LAR6-F1
#
_cell.length_a   1.000
_cell.length_b   1.000
_cell.length_c   1.000
_cell.angle_alpha   90.00
_cell.angle_beta   90.00
_cell.angle_gamma   90.00
#
_symmetry.space_group_name_H-M   'P 1'
#
loop_
_entity.id
_entity.type
_entity.pdbx_description
1 polymer ?
#
loop_
_entity_poly.entity_id
_entity_poly.type
_entity_poly.pdbx_seq_one_letter_code
_entity_poly.pdbx_strand_id
1 'polypeptide(L)'
;MATGNKCLGDLNKSPIGDTLNDSHAEVMARRGFMKFVYNELQNVLDGKESIFRVTEEKTLEMQAGHSFHLYVSQSPCGDASVYPIELDLRSGSSPVPGETSETKEHWNEPGLLRFKPGRGEKSFSLSCSDKIAKWNILGLQGALLSHLVSPIYLSSIIVGDFYYAPTLERALNSRISNIVTSPPYKTNTLKLYSTKHAFPASKISFNKSNRKENPTSSHSINWVSQDTKPEVTTAGKKMGTITKNYNKPSQRSRLCKYNFFLDFL
;
A
#
# COMPACT_ATOMS: atom_id res chain seq x y z
N MET A 1 4.00 3.44 -9.99
CA MET A 1 3.03 2.39 -10.40
C MET A 1 3.37 1.08 -9.71
N ALA A 2 2.37 0.30 -9.30
CA ALA A 2 2.59 -1.07 -8.86
C ALA A 2 1.38 -1.99 -9.13
N THR A 3 1.62 -3.30 -9.18
CA THR A 3 0.60 -4.36 -9.26
C THR A 3 0.90 -5.44 -8.23
N GLY A 4 -0.10 -6.23 -7.86
CA GLY A 4 0.06 -7.42 -7.02
C GLY A 4 -1.03 -7.57 -5.98
N ASN A 5 -1.16 -8.78 -5.44
CA ASN A 5 -2.20 -9.15 -4.46
C ASN A 5 -1.77 -10.31 -3.55
N LYS A 6 -0.46 -10.45 -3.30
CA LYS A 6 0.11 -11.52 -2.48
C LYS A 6 0.86 -10.97 -1.28
N CYS A 7 0.90 -11.76 -0.21
CA CYS A 7 1.73 -11.51 0.96
C CYS A 7 2.51 -12.79 1.29
N LEU A 8 3.66 -12.61 1.93
CA LEU A 8 4.42 -13.72 2.48
C LEU A 8 3.75 -14.26 3.75
N GLY A 9 3.71 -15.58 3.85
CA GLY A 9 3.46 -16.27 5.11
C GLY A 9 4.57 -15.99 6.11
N ASP A 10 4.27 -16.18 7.39
CA ASP A 10 5.16 -15.76 8.47
C ASP A 10 6.51 -16.48 8.49
N LEU A 11 6.55 -17.77 8.13
CA LEU A 11 7.79 -18.54 8.03
C LEU A 11 8.70 -18.10 6.87
N ASN A 12 8.14 -17.37 5.90
CA ASN A 12 8.86 -16.90 4.70
C ASN A 12 9.39 -15.47 4.85
N LYS A 13 9.20 -14.82 6.01
CA LYS A 13 9.71 -13.48 6.27
C LYS A 13 11.23 -13.54 6.51
N SER A 14 11.95 -12.60 5.93
CA SER A 14 13.39 -12.49 6.13
C SER A 14 13.71 -11.75 7.44
N PRO A 15 14.57 -12.31 8.32
CA PRO A 15 14.99 -11.62 9.55
C PRO A 15 15.85 -10.39 9.27
N ILE A 16 16.57 -10.37 8.14
CA ILE A 16 17.40 -9.25 7.71
C ILE A 16 16.65 -8.22 6.86
N GLY A 17 15.34 -8.40 6.66
CA GLY A 17 14.49 -7.42 5.96
C GLY A 17 14.75 -7.33 4.45
N ASP A 18 15.32 -8.36 3.84
CA ASP A 18 15.71 -8.38 2.43
C ASP A 18 14.67 -9.05 1.50
N THR A 19 13.45 -9.26 2.00
CA THR A 19 12.25 -9.68 1.27
C THR A 19 11.11 -8.68 1.42
N LEU A 20 10.20 -8.65 0.45
CA LEU A 20 8.94 -7.90 0.55
C LEU A 20 7.86 -8.77 1.21
N ASN A 21 7.43 -8.39 2.40
CA ASN A 21 6.39 -9.12 3.14
C ASN A 21 5.00 -8.98 2.54
N ASP A 22 4.70 -7.83 1.92
CA ASP A 22 3.40 -7.53 1.36
C ASP A 22 3.58 -6.88 -0.01
N SER A 23 3.07 -7.57 -1.02
CA SER A 23 3.15 -7.21 -2.43
C SER A 23 1.78 -6.87 -3.01
N HIS A 24 0.82 -6.45 -2.19
CA HIS A 24 -0.37 -5.78 -2.72
C HIS A 24 0.00 -4.46 -3.41
N ALA A 25 -0.71 -4.15 -4.49
CA ALA A 25 -0.43 -2.99 -5.33
C ALA A 25 -0.36 -1.68 -4.54
N GLU A 26 -1.25 -1.44 -3.58
CA GLU A 26 -1.30 -0.19 -2.79
C GLU A 26 -0.08 -0.07 -1.88
N VAL A 27 0.35 -1.19 -1.28
CA VAL A 27 1.52 -1.24 -0.40
C VAL A 27 2.80 -1.06 -1.19
N MET A 28 2.89 -1.70 -2.36
CA MET A 28 4.01 -1.54 -3.29
C MET A 28 4.07 -0.14 -3.87
N ALA A 29 2.92 0.47 -4.17
CA ALA A 29 2.83 1.85 -4.65
C ALA A 29 3.35 2.83 -3.59
N ARG A 30 2.97 2.67 -2.32
CA ARG A 30 3.55 3.47 -1.22
C ARG A 30 5.06 3.26 -1.10
N ARG A 31 5.57 2.03 -1.18
CA ARG A 31 7.02 1.79 -1.17
C ARG A 31 7.70 2.48 -2.35
N GLY A 32 7.12 2.42 -3.54
CA GLY A 32 7.59 3.16 -4.70
C GLY A 32 7.60 4.67 -4.47
N PHE A 33 6.56 5.21 -3.81
CA PHE A 33 6.53 6.61 -3.37
C PHE A 33 7.66 6.93 -2.40
N MET A 34 7.95 6.09 -1.41
CA MET A 34 9.09 6.30 -0.50
C MET A 34 10.42 6.35 -1.27
N LYS A 35 10.60 5.46 -2.26
CA LYS A 35 11.80 5.50 -3.12
C LYS A 35 11.87 6.79 -3.94
N PHE A 36 10.74 7.26 -4.47
CA PHE A 36 10.66 8.57 -5.11
C PHE A 36 11.09 9.69 -4.15
N VAL A 37 10.61 9.69 -2.91
CA VAL A 37 11.02 10.70 -1.91
C VAL A 37 12.53 10.67 -1.70
N TYR A 38 13.14 9.50 -1.44
CA TYR A 38 14.61 9.39 -1.31
C TYR A 38 15.34 9.99 -2.51
N ASN A 39 14.88 9.70 -3.72
CA ASN A 39 15.51 10.24 -4.90
C ASN A 39 15.34 11.77 -5.02
N GLU A 40 14.20 12.33 -4.61
CA GLU A 40 14.00 13.78 -4.55
C GLU A 40 14.89 14.43 -3.48
N LEU A 41 15.17 13.75 -2.35
CA LEU A 41 16.14 14.23 -1.37
C LEU A 41 17.56 14.25 -1.97
N GLN A 42 17.93 13.21 -2.72
CA GLN A 42 19.21 13.19 -3.45
C GLN A 42 19.30 14.34 -4.46
N ASN A 43 18.20 14.65 -5.16
CA ASN A 43 18.17 15.81 -6.06
C ASN A 43 18.46 17.12 -5.30
N VAL A 44 17.89 17.31 -4.11
CA VAL A 44 18.22 18.49 -3.27
C VAL A 44 19.71 18.53 -2.91
N LEU A 45 20.28 17.39 -2.48
CA LEU A 45 21.69 17.29 -2.11
C LEU A 45 22.64 17.55 -3.29
N ASP A 46 22.23 17.13 -4.50
CA ASP A 46 22.96 17.35 -5.74
C ASP A 46 22.77 18.78 -6.32
N GLY A 47 21.96 19.63 -5.68
CA GLY A 47 21.62 20.96 -6.19
C GLY A 47 20.73 20.96 -7.45
N LYS A 48 19.98 19.88 -7.67
CA LYS A 48 19.00 19.74 -8.76
C LYS A 48 17.61 20.21 -8.32
N GLU A 49 16.73 20.41 -9.29
CA GLU A 49 15.31 20.69 -9.03
C GLU A 49 14.66 19.54 -8.26
N SER A 50 13.84 19.90 -7.27
CA SER A 50 13.14 18.95 -6.40
C SER A 50 11.82 19.56 -5.93
N ILE A 51 10.83 18.72 -5.69
CA ILE A 51 9.57 19.14 -5.07
C ILE A 51 9.73 19.44 -3.56
N PHE A 52 10.90 19.18 -2.99
CA PHE A 52 11.23 19.49 -1.60
C PHE A 52 12.15 20.70 -1.51
N ARG A 53 12.11 21.38 -0.37
CA ARG A 53 13.08 22.44 -0.01
C ARG A 53 13.59 22.23 1.40
N VAL A 54 14.80 22.72 1.67
CA VAL A 54 15.41 22.69 3.01
C VAL A 54 14.77 23.78 3.87
N THR A 55 14.34 23.42 5.09
CA THR A 55 13.82 24.34 6.10
C THR A 55 14.96 24.94 6.93
N GLU A 56 14.66 25.97 7.74
CA GLU A 56 15.62 26.58 8.65
C GLU A 56 16.18 25.55 9.67
N GLU A 57 15.35 24.58 10.08
CA GLU A 57 15.70 23.48 10.97
C GLU A 57 16.48 22.35 10.28
N LYS A 58 16.93 22.56 9.03
CA LYS A 58 17.65 21.57 8.22
C LYS A 58 16.85 20.27 7.98
N THR A 59 15.52 20.38 8.00
CA THR A 59 14.63 19.32 7.52
C THR A 59 14.17 19.61 6.11
N LEU A 60 13.47 18.69 5.46
CA LEU A 60 12.93 18.84 4.12
C LEU A 60 11.42 18.93 4.16
N GLU A 61 10.85 19.93 3.50
CA GLU A 61 9.41 20.09 3.37
C GLU A 61 9.00 20.11 1.91
N MET A 62 7.82 19.53 1.62
CA MET A 62 7.27 19.56 0.27
C MET A 62 6.81 20.97 -0.06
N GLN A 63 7.23 21.48 -1.21
CA GLN A 63 6.88 22.80 -1.69
C GLN A 63 5.37 22.90 -2.00
N ALA A 64 4.82 24.11 -1.86
CA ALA A 64 3.43 24.39 -2.19
C ALA A 64 3.11 24.05 -3.67
N GLY A 65 1.83 23.75 -3.95
CA GLY A 65 1.38 23.39 -5.30
C GLY A 65 1.49 21.90 -5.65
N HIS A 66 2.08 21.08 -4.77
CA HIS A 66 2.20 19.63 -4.97
C HIS A 66 1.22 18.84 -4.11
N SER A 67 0.67 17.77 -4.68
CA SER A 67 -0.23 16.84 -3.98
C SER A 67 -0.08 15.42 -4.49
N PHE A 68 -0.29 14.44 -3.62
CA PHE A 68 -0.24 13.02 -3.97
C PHE A 68 -1.62 12.40 -3.99
N HIS A 69 -1.89 11.62 -5.03
CA HIS A 69 -3.17 10.96 -5.26
C HIS A 69 -2.93 9.47 -5.49
N LEU A 70 -3.69 8.62 -4.82
CA LEU A 70 -3.59 7.17 -4.98
C LEU A 70 -4.70 6.69 -5.91
N TYR A 71 -4.34 6.00 -6.99
CA TYR A 71 -5.29 5.22 -7.78
C TYR A 71 -5.19 3.74 -7.40
N VAL A 72 -6.34 3.09 -7.20
CA VAL A 72 -6.45 1.65 -7.00
C VAL A 72 -7.48 1.08 -7.96
N SER A 73 -7.16 -0.01 -8.66
CA SER A 73 -8.05 -0.58 -9.67
C SER A 73 -9.30 -1.24 -9.08
N GLN A 74 -9.28 -1.55 -7.79
CA GLN A 74 -10.37 -2.15 -7.03
C GLN A 74 -10.32 -1.59 -5.59
N SER A 75 -11.48 -1.54 -4.91
CA SER A 75 -11.56 -1.14 -3.50
C SER A 75 -10.49 -1.86 -2.65
N PRO A 76 -9.78 -1.15 -1.76
CA PRO A 76 -8.75 -1.75 -0.92
C PRO A 76 -9.31 -2.93 -0.12
N CYS A 77 -8.53 -4.01 0.00
CA CYS A 77 -8.92 -5.14 0.83
C CYS A 77 -8.98 -4.73 2.32
N GLY A 78 -9.88 -5.35 3.08
CA GLY A 78 -10.17 -4.95 4.46
C GLY A 78 -11.57 -4.39 4.60
N ASP A 79 -11.74 -3.47 5.55
CA ASP A 79 -13.03 -2.84 5.88
C ASP A 79 -13.65 -2.07 4.71
N ALA A 80 -12.85 -1.49 3.81
CA ALA A 80 -13.38 -0.80 2.62
C ALA A 80 -14.12 -1.75 1.67
N SER A 81 -13.86 -3.05 1.79
CA SER A 81 -14.51 -4.13 1.03
C SER A 81 -15.47 -4.97 1.89
N VAL A 82 -15.88 -4.47 3.06
CA VAL A 82 -16.96 -5.05 3.87
C VAL A 82 -18.25 -4.32 3.51
N TYR A 83 -18.93 -4.85 2.49
CA TYR A 83 -20.15 -4.29 1.94
C TYR A 83 -21.39 -4.78 2.70
N PRO A 84 -22.52 -4.06 2.64
CA PRO A 84 -23.83 -4.58 3.05
C PRO A 84 -24.12 -5.95 2.40
N ILE A 85 -24.78 -6.83 3.16
CA ILE A 85 -25.03 -8.23 2.75
C ILE A 85 -25.85 -8.29 1.45
N GLU A 86 -26.73 -7.30 1.25
CA GLU A 86 -27.61 -7.17 0.09
C GLU A 86 -26.85 -6.99 -1.23
N LEU A 87 -25.59 -6.56 -1.19
CA LEU A 87 -24.75 -6.41 -2.38
C LEU A 87 -24.07 -7.71 -2.82
N ASP A 88 -24.13 -8.77 -2.01
CA ASP A 88 -23.44 -10.06 -2.23
C ASP A 88 -21.94 -9.93 -2.58
N LEU A 89 -21.30 -8.89 -2.05
CA LEU A 89 -19.86 -8.66 -2.18
C LEU A 89 -19.18 -8.99 -0.85
N ARG A 90 -18.42 -10.09 -0.82
CA ARG A 90 -17.73 -10.53 0.41
C ARG A 90 -16.28 -10.06 0.45
N SER A 91 -15.84 -9.63 1.63
CA SER A 91 -14.43 -9.36 1.90
C SER A 91 -13.64 -10.66 1.92
N GLY A 92 -12.49 -10.68 1.22
CA GLY A 92 -11.56 -11.80 1.32
C GLY A 92 -10.72 -11.81 2.60
N SER A 93 -10.78 -10.76 3.42
CA SER A 93 -9.94 -10.58 4.62
C SER A 93 -10.66 -10.99 5.91
N SER A 94 -9.89 -11.53 6.87
CA SER A 94 -10.39 -12.00 8.16
C SER A 94 -10.19 -10.95 9.24
N PRO A 95 -11.10 -10.79 10.22
CA PRO A 95 -10.85 -9.98 11.41
C PRO A 95 -9.57 -10.43 12.15
N VAL A 96 -8.92 -9.48 12.83
CA VAL A 96 -7.80 -9.77 13.74
C VAL A 96 -8.36 -10.49 14.98
N PRO A 97 -7.70 -11.56 15.50
CA PRO A 97 -8.16 -12.23 16.71
C PRO A 97 -8.32 -11.26 17.89
N GLY A 98 -9.42 -11.38 18.63
CA GLY A 98 -9.76 -10.49 19.74
C GLY A 98 -10.68 -9.32 19.37
N GLU A 99 -10.91 -9.06 18.08
CA GLU A 99 -11.86 -8.02 17.62
C GLU A 99 -13.32 -8.52 17.63
N THR A 100 -13.57 -9.81 17.38
CA THR A 100 -14.91 -10.45 17.37
C THR A 100 -14.87 -11.91 17.79
N SER A 101 -16.05 -12.53 17.92
CA SER A 101 -16.15 -13.99 17.95
C SER A 101 -15.58 -14.60 16.66
N GLU A 102 -14.87 -15.73 16.76
CA GLU A 102 -14.14 -16.34 15.64
C GLU A 102 -15.04 -16.99 14.58
N THR A 103 -16.37 -16.94 14.74
CA THR A 103 -17.29 -17.59 13.79
C THR A 103 -17.35 -16.81 12.47
N LYS A 104 -17.47 -17.53 11.36
CA LYS A 104 -17.52 -16.95 10.00
C LYS A 104 -18.69 -15.98 9.78
N GLU A 105 -19.69 -16.03 10.64
CA GLU A 105 -20.87 -15.16 10.62
C GLU A 105 -20.53 -13.70 10.93
N HIS A 106 -19.51 -13.45 11.77
CA HIS A 106 -19.05 -12.08 12.11
C HIS A 106 -17.99 -11.52 11.15
N TRP A 107 -17.60 -12.27 10.11
CA TRP A 107 -16.59 -11.78 9.16
C TRP A 107 -17.06 -10.57 8.35
N ASN A 108 -18.35 -10.28 8.32
CA ASN A 108 -18.91 -9.09 7.68
C ASN A 108 -19.13 -7.91 8.65
N GLU A 109 -18.63 -7.98 9.89
CA GLU A 109 -18.75 -6.88 10.85
C GLU A 109 -17.89 -5.67 10.41
N PRO A 110 -18.49 -4.48 10.19
CA PRO A 110 -17.76 -3.30 9.73
C PRO A 110 -16.84 -2.68 10.79
N GLY A 111 -15.81 -1.95 10.35
CA GLY A 111 -14.94 -1.12 11.19
C GLY A 111 -13.74 -1.83 11.82
N LEU A 112 -13.74 -3.16 11.84
CA LEU A 112 -12.71 -3.98 12.50
C LEU A 112 -11.37 -3.98 11.77
N LEU A 113 -10.30 -4.20 12.53
CA LEU A 113 -8.98 -4.50 11.97
C LEU A 113 -8.98 -5.88 11.31
N ARG A 114 -8.29 -6.01 10.17
CA ARG A 114 -8.32 -7.25 9.37
C ARG A 114 -6.95 -7.68 8.88
N PHE A 115 -6.72 -8.99 8.89
CA PHE A 115 -5.58 -9.61 8.22
C PHE A 115 -5.91 -10.01 6.78
N LYS A 116 -4.90 -9.93 5.93
CA LYS A 116 -5.01 -10.37 4.55
C LYS A 116 -5.14 -11.90 4.48
N PRO A 117 -5.96 -12.42 3.54
CA PRO A 117 -6.01 -13.85 3.31
C PRO A 117 -4.67 -14.33 2.78
N GLY A 118 -4.01 -15.24 3.49
CA GLY A 118 -2.91 -16.02 2.94
C GLY A 118 -3.47 -17.10 2.00
N ARG A 119 -2.78 -17.41 0.90
CA ARG A 119 -2.96 -18.70 0.21
C ARG A 119 -1.95 -19.68 0.82
N GLY A 120 -2.41 -20.57 1.69
CA GLY A 120 -1.54 -21.44 2.49
C GLY A 120 -1.39 -20.89 3.91
N GLU A 121 -0.15 -20.63 4.33
CA GLU A 121 0.13 -20.12 5.67
C GLU A 121 -0.49 -18.73 5.92
N LYS A 122 -1.00 -18.53 7.14
CA LYS A 122 -1.56 -17.24 7.56
C LYS A 122 -0.47 -16.16 7.44
N SER A 123 -0.83 -15.05 6.80
CA SER A 123 -0.02 -13.84 6.86
C SER A 123 -0.58 -12.96 7.99
N PHE A 124 0.26 -12.49 8.91
CA PHE A 124 -0.15 -11.43 9.85
C PHE A 124 -0.01 -10.02 9.22
N SER A 125 -0.12 -9.92 7.90
CA SER A 125 -0.15 -8.62 7.22
C SER A 125 -1.54 -8.01 7.34
N LEU A 126 -1.63 -6.83 7.96
CA LEU A 126 -2.85 -6.04 7.99
C LEU A 126 -3.37 -5.73 6.57
N SER A 127 -4.68 -5.52 6.47
CA SER A 127 -5.39 -5.19 5.24
C SER A 127 -4.93 -3.86 4.62
N CYS A 128 -5.22 -3.66 3.33
CA CYS A 128 -4.87 -2.40 2.66
C CYS A 128 -5.67 -1.23 3.25
N SER A 129 -6.94 -1.42 3.61
CA SER A 129 -7.75 -0.41 4.30
C SER A 129 -7.10 0.05 5.60
N ASP A 130 -6.63 -0.87 6.44
CA ASP A 130 -5.99 -0.56 7.73
C ASP A 130 -4.66 0.16 7.54
N LYS A 131 -3.91 -0.23 6.51
CA LYS A 131 -2.65 0.44 6.17
C LYS A 131 -2.88 1.85 5.66
N ILE A 132 -3.86 2.08 4.79
CA ILE A 132 -4.19 3.42 4.29
C ILE A 132 -4.70 4.30 5.42
N ALA A 133 -5.58 3.78 6.30
CA ALA A 133 -6.02 4.51 7.49
C ALA A 133 -4.85 4.91 8.40
N LYS A 134 -3.86 4.02 8.59
CA LYS A 134 -2.61 4.36 9.31
C LYS A 134 -1.83 5.49 8.60
N TRP A 135 -1.74 5.46 7.27
CA TRP A 135 -1.05 6.51 6.50
C TRP A 135 -1.77 7.86 6.56
N ASN A 136 -3.09 7.87 6.77
CA ASN A 136 -3.85 9.09 7.00
C ASN A 136 -3.56 9.77 8.34
N ILE A 137 -2.83 9.11 9.25
CA ILE A 137 -2.45 9.67 10.54
C ILE A 137 -0.94 9.97 10.54
N LEU A 138 -0.14 8.95 10.20
CA LEU A 138 1.32 9.01 10.33
C LEU A 138 2.04 9.45 9.05
N GLY A 139 1.30 9.69 7.97
CA GLY A 139 1.85 9.99 6.66
C GLY A 139 2.41 8.77 5.93
N LEU A 140 2.76 8.99 4.66
CA LEU A 140 3.24 7.98 3.71
C LEU A 140 4.73 7.65 3.91
N GLN A 141 5.52 8.62 4.37
CA GLN A 141 6.98 8.56 4.44
C GLN A 141 7.50 7.44 5.36
N GLY A 142 6.75 7.10 6.41
CA GLY A 142 7.20 6.11 7.40
C GLY A 142 8.33 6.62 8.30
N ALA A 143 8.76 5.77 9.23
CA ALA A 143 9.62 6.20 10.34
C ALA A 143 10.99 6.74 9.90
N LEU A 144 11.72 6.05 9.02
CA LEU A 144 13.05 6.50 8.60
C LEU A 144 13.00 7.88 7.93
N LEU A 145 12.17 8.04 6.90
CA LEU A 145 12.03 9.32 6.21
C LEU A 145 11.45 10.42 7.12
N SER A 146 10.70 10.11 8.18
CA SER A 146 10.19 11.13 9.10
C SER A 146 11.27 11.87 9.90
N HIS A 147 12.51 11.35 9.92
CA HIS A 147 13.65 12.09 10.46
C HIS A 147 14.14 13.19 9.51
N LEU A 148 13.78 13.11 8.22
CA LEU A 148 14.28 14.00 7.16
C LEU A 148 13.18 14.87 6.59
N VAL A 149 11.95 14.38 6.49
CA VAL A 149 10.82 15.10 5.89
C VAL A 149 9.63 15.24 6.84
N SER A 150 8.91 16.37 6.75
CA SER A 150 7.61 16.52 7.41
C SER A 150 6.59 15.47 6.90
N PRO A 151 5.53 15.13 7.67
CA PRO A 151 4.57 14.12 7.27
C PRO A 151 3.88 14.43 5.93
N ILE A 152 3.90 13.45 5.01
CA ILE A 152 3.31 13.58 3.67
C ILE A 152 2.05 12.75 3.60
N TYR A 153 0.93 13.36 3.21
CA TYR A 153 -0.38 12.71 3.14
C TYR A 153 -0.88 12.58 1.71
N LEU A 154 -1.73 11.58 1.47
CA LEU A 154 -2.54 11.53 0.27
C LEU A 154 -3.60 12.63 0.34
N SER A 155 -3.82 13.34 -0.76
CA SER A 155 -4.91 14.31 -0.91
C SER A 155 -6.21 13.63 -1.36
N SER A 156 -6.10 12.54 -2.13
CA SER A 156 -7.25 11.74 -2.53
C SER A 156 -6.90 10.30 -2.85
N ILE A 157 -7.95 9.47 -2.87
CA ILE A 157 -7.91 8.12 -3.43
C ILE A 157 -9.00 7.98 -4.51
N ILE A 158 -8.63 7.38 -5.64
CA ILE A 158 -9.50 7.09 -6.77
C ILE A 158 -9.62 5.56 -6.87
N VAL A 159 -10.84 5.04 -6.82
CA VAL A 159 -11.13 3.61 -6.92
C VAL A 159 -11.76 3.30 -8.28
N GLY A 160 -11.17 2.34 -8.99
CA GLY A 160 -11.66 1.80 -10.26
C GLY A 160 -12.96 1.01 -10.08
N ASP A 161 -12.84 -0.22 -9.60
CA ASP A 161 -13.96 -1.13 -9.39
C ASP A 161 -14.39 -1.22 -7.93
N PHE A 162 -15.67 -1.54 -7.73
CA PHE A 162 -16.28 -1.75 -6.41
C PHE A 162 -16.16 -0.53 -5.49
N TYR A 163 -16.19 0.68 -6.06
CA TYR A 163 -16.35 1.89 -5.26
C TYR A 163 -17.71 1.87 -4.57
N TYR A 164 -17.70 2.01 -3.25
CA TYR A 164 -18.90 2.25 -2.45
C TYR A 164 -18.56 3.26 -1.35
N ALA A 165 -19.11 4.47 -1.48
CA ALA A 165 -18.71 5.60 -0.65
C ALA A 165 -18.85 5.32 0.87
N PRO A 166 -19.94 4.72 1.37
CA PRO A 166 -20.09 4.50 2.82
C PRO A 166 -19.01 3.59 3.42
N THR A 167 -18.57 2.54 2.71
CA THR A 167 -17.52 1.64 3.24
C THR A 167 -16.14 2.25 3.13
N LEU A 168 -15.85 3.00 2.06
CA LEU A 168 -14.60 3.75 1.91
C LEU A 168 -14.49 4.86 2.96
N GLU A 169 -15.56 5.62 3.18
CA GLU A 169 -15.60 6.70 4.17
C GLU A 169 -15.36 6.15 5.57
N ARG A 170 -16.07 5.07 5.92
CA ARG A 170 -15.85 4.38 7.20
C ARG A 170 -14.42 3.89 7.35
N ALA A 171 -13.92 3.15 6.36
CA ALA A 171 -12.64 2.46 6.45
C ALA A 171 -11.42 3.40 6.38
N LEU A 172 -11.55 4.56 5.74
CA LEU A 172 -10.38 5.42 5.48
C LEU A 172 -10.42 6.73 6.26
N ASN A 173 -11.61 7.24 6.63
CA ASN A 173 -11.79 8.53 7.28
C ASN A 173 -12.48 8.40 8.65
N SER A 174 -13.74 7.97 8.70
CA SER A 174 -14.55 8.13 9.90
C SER A 174 -14.08 7.27 11.08
N ARG A 175 -13.55 6.06 10.85
CA ARG A 175 -13.07 5.20 11.95
C ARG A 175 -11.81 5.73 12.64
N ILE A 176 -11.12 6.69 12.03
CA ILE A 176 -9.91 7.32 12.59
C ILE A 176 -10.17 8.76 13.03
N SER A 177 -11.37 9.31 12.84
CA SER A 177 -11.65 10.74 13.05
C SER A 177 -11.42 11.21 14.48
N ASN A 178 -11.59 10.31 15.46
CA ASN A 178 -11.47 10.61 16.88
C ASN A 178 -10.05 10.39 17.43
N ILE A 179 -9.09 10.03 16.58
CA ILE A 179 -7.69 9.87 17.00
C ILE A 179 -7.08 11.26 17.16
N VAL A 180 -6.64 11.55 18.39
CA VAL A 180 -5.91 12.77 18.73
C VAL A 180 -4.43 12.60 18.34
N THR A 181 -3.90 13.56 17.58
CA THR A 181 -2.49 13.61 17.19
C THR A 181 -1.83 14.89 17.70
N SER A 182 -0.49 14.89 17.76
CA SER A 182 0.31 16.08 18.04
C SER A 182 1.09 16.52 16.78
N PRO A 183 1.40 17.82 16.63
CA PRO A 183 2.29 18.29 15.59
C PRO A 183 3.62 17.48 15.53
N PRO A 184 4.16 17.23 14.32
CA PRO A 184 3.67 17.71 13.02
C PRO A 184 2.55 16.84 12.40
N TYR A 185 2.06 15.81 13.12
CA TYR A 185 1.06 14.89 12.61
C TYR A 185 -0.37 15.41 12.75
N LYS A 186 -1.21 15.03 11.80
CA LYS A 186 -2.65 15.29 11.79
C LYS A 186 -3.44 14.08 11.34
N THR A 187 -4.70 14.02 11.74
CA THR A 187 -5.69 13.11 11.16
C THR A 187 -6.17 13.70 9.82
N ASN A 188 -5.71 13.12 8.71
CA ASN A 188 -6.06 13.54 7.36
C ASN A 188 -7.44 13.01 6.94
N THR A 189 -8.20 13.82 6.21
CA THR A 189 -9.45 13.40 5.57
C THR A 189 -9.21 13.21 4.07
N LEU A 190 -9.28 11.97 3.59
CA LEU A 190 -9.12 11.68 2.17
C LEU A 190 -10.35 12.03 1.37
N LYS A 191 -10.12 12.72 0.25
CA LYS A 191 -11.14 12.85 -0.80
C LYS A 191 -11.29 11.52 -1.53
N LEU A 192 -12.52 11.02 -1.62
CA LEU A 192 -12.83 9.73 -2.21
C LEU A 192 -13.48 9.91 -3.57
N TYR A 193 -12.89 9.34 -4.62
CA TYR A 193 -13.42 9.42 -5.98
C TYR A 193 -13.59 8.04 -6.60
N SER A 194 -14.60 7.91 -7.46
CA SER A 194 -14.68 6.85 -8.45
C SER A 194 -14.24 7.38 -9.82
N THR A 195 -13.90 6.48 -10.73
CA THR A 195 -13.64 6.82 -12.12
C THR A 195 -14.75 6.29 -13.02
N LYS A 196 -15.12 7.09 -14.03
CA LYS A 196 -16.03 6.66 -15.11
C LYS A 196 -15.30 5.94 -16.23
N HIS A 197 -13.97 5.91 -16.21
CA HIS A 197 -13.18 5.27 -17.23
C HIS A 197 -13.25 3.74 -17.06
N ALA A 198 -13.79 3.06 -18.07
CA ALA A 198 -13.84 1.60 -18.10
C ALA A 198 -12.49 1.04 -18.53
N PHE A 199 -11.76 0.41 -17.60
CA PHE A 199 -10.50 -0.24 -17.93
C PHE A 199 -10.77 -1.67 -18.46
N PRO A 200 -10.30 -2.05 -19.66
CA PRO A 200 -10.55 -3.39 -20.22
C PRO A 200 -10.07 -4.55 -19.34
N ALA A 201 -9.01 -4.33 -18.56
CA ALA A 201 -8.43 -5.32 -17.64
C ALA A 201 -9.01 -5.27 -16.20
N SER A 202 -10.05 -4.45 -15.96
CA SER A 202 -10.73 -4.37 -14.66
C SER A 202 -11.54 -5.64 -14.35
N LYS A 203 -11.82 -5.88 -13.07
CA LYS A 203 -12.59 -7.06 -12.63
C LYS A 203 -14.03 -7.00 -13.14
N ILE A 204 -14.66 -5.83 -13.10
CA ILE A 204 -16.02 -5.61 -13.63
C ILE A 204 -16.04 -5.88 -15.14
N SER A 205 -15.08 -5.36 -15.91
CA SER A 205 -15.02 -5.61 -17.36
C SER A 205 -14.73 -7.07 -17.68
N PHE A 206 -13.86 -7.72 -16.91
CA PHE A 206 -13.58 -9.14 -17.05
C PHE A 206 -14.82 -10.00 -16.80
N ASN A 207 -15.55 -9.74 -15.70
CA ASN A 207 -16.77 -10.48 -15.34
C ASN A 207 -17.86 -10.34 -16.42
N LYS A 208 -17.99 -9.17 -17.06
CA LYS A 208 -18.93 -8.95 -18.18
C LYS A 208 -18.57 -9.75 -19.44
N SER A 209 -17.30 -10.11 -19.61
CA SER A 209 -16.81 -10.77 -20.83
C SER A 209 -17.00 -12.30 -20.85
N ASN A 210 -17.61 -12.90 -19.81
CA ASN A 210 -17.80 -14.36 -19.66
C ASN A 210 -16.53 -15.21 -19.87
N ARG A 211 -15.35 -14.60 -19.70
CA ARG A 211 -14.07 -15.32 -19.75
C ARG A 211 -13.91 -16.16 -18.48
N LYS A 212 -13.36 -17.38 -18.61
CA LYS A 212 -12.99 -18.22 -17.45
C LYS A 212 -12.10 -17.41 -16.50
N GLU A 213 -12.43 -17.39 -15.21
CA GLU A 213 -11.60 -16.72 -14.20
C GLU A 213 -10.18 -17.28 -14.24
N ASN A 214 -9.22 -16.41 -14.58
CA ASN A 214 -7.81 -16.75 -14.47
C ASN A 214 -7.36 -16.58 -13.02
N PRO A 215 -6.53 -17.51 -12.49
CA PRO A 215 -5.97 -17.36 -11.17
C PRO A 215 -5.14 -16.06 -11.10
N THR A 216 -5.19 -15.41 -9.95
CA THR A 216 -4.40 -14.20 -9.72
C THR A 216 -2.90 -14.49 -9.80
N SER A 217 -2.15 -13.58 -10.43
CA SER A 217 -0.69 -13.70 -10.58
C SER A 217 0.01 -13.79 -9.22
N SER A 218 1.04 -14.63 -9.12
CA SER A 218 1.98 -14.65 -8.01
C SER A 218 3.02 -13.53 -8.07
N HIS A 219 3.11 -12.84 -9.21
CA HIS A 219 4.06 -11.75 -9.44
C HIS A 219 3.46 -10.41 -9.03
N SER A 220 4.35 -9.52 -8.58
CA SER A 220 4.08 -8.10 -8.34
C SER A 220 5.06 -7.30 -9.19
N ILE A 221 4.57 -6.23 -9.82
CA ILE A 221 5.37 -5.32 -10.62
C ILE A 221 5.43 -3.99 -9.91
N ASN A 222 6.58 -3.33 -9.90
CA ASN A 222 6.70 -1.95 -9.43
C ASN A 222 7.54 -1.11 -10.39
N TRP A 223 7.22 0.18 -10.48
CA TRP A 223 7.96 1.17 -11.25
C TRP A 223 7.80 2.55 -10.60
N VAL A 224 8.90 3.26 -10.46
CA VAL A 224 9.03 4.62 -9.94
C VAL A 224 9.53 5.49 -11.09
N SER A 225 9.16 6.78 -11.13
CA SER A 225 9.39 7.68 -12.27
C SER A 225 10.84 7.72 -12.78
N GLN A 226 11.81 7.56 -11.88
CA GLN A 226 13.23 7.60 -12.20
C GLN A 226 13.82 6.24 -12.59
N ASP A 227 13.01 5.18 -12.64
CA ASP A 227 13.45 3.87 -13.08
C ASP A 227 13.48 3.78 -14.60
N THR A 228 14.57 3.21 -15.14
CA THR A 228 14.68 2.88 -16.57
C THR A 228 13.81 1.69 -16.98
N LYS A 229 13.44 0.82 -16.04
CA LYS A 229 12.60 -0.35 -16.27
C LYS A 229 11.82 -0.78 -15.02
N PRO A 230 10.65 -1.44 -15.18
CA PRO A 230 9.92 -2.01 -14.05
C PRO A 230 10.72 -3.14 -13.39
N GLU A 231 10.55 -3.28 -12.07
CA GLU A 231 11.02 -4.43 -11.32
C GLU A 231 9.86 -5.41 -11.12
N VAL A 232 10.11 -6.68 -11.42
CA VAL A 232 9.16 -7.77 -11.16
C VAL A 232 9.65 -8.58 -9.97
N THR A 233 8.75 -8.84 -9.03
CA THR A 233 9.03 -9.61 -7.81
C THR A 233 8.07 -10.78 -7.66
N THR A 234 8.57 -11.90 -7.13
CA THR A 234 7.80 -13.09 -6.75
C THR A 234 8.31 -13.60 -5.41
N ALA A 235 7.41 -14.04 -4.53
CA ALA A 235 7.75 -14.46 -3.17
C ALA A 235 8.69 -13.46 -2.42
N GLY A 236 8.45 -12.17 -2.62
CA GLY A 236 9.20 -11.09 -1.95
C GLY A 236 10.63 -10.84 -2.45
N LYS A 237 11.10 -11.55 -3.47
CA LYS A 237 12.41 -11.36 -4.14
C LYS A 237 12.22 -10.99 -5.61
N LYS A 238 13.28 -10.53 -6.28
CA LYS A 238 13.23 -10.28 -7.73
C LYS A 238 12.94 -11.56 -8.52
N MET A 239 12.18 -11.44 -9.60
CA MET A 239 11.93 -12.54 -10.53
C MET A 239 13.26 -13.09 -11.08
N GLY A 240 13.38 -14.42 -11.13
CA GLY A 240 14.63 -15.10 -11.49
C GLY A 240 15.54 -15.45 -10.31
N THR A 241 15.14 -15.11 -9.08
CA THR A 241 15.81 -15.62 -7.86
C THR A 241 15.62 -17.13 -7.76
N ILE A 242 16.72 -17.86 -7.59
CA ILE A 242 16.79 -19.31 -7.41
C ILE A 242 17.55 -19.64 -6.13
N THR A 243 17.45 -20.88 -5.64
CA THR A 243 18.11 -21.32 -4.40
C THR A 243 19.61 -20.98 -4.37
N LYS A 244 20.32 -21.15 -5.49
CA LYS A 244 21.77 -20.88 -5.59
C LYS A 244 22.15 -19.41 -5.42
N ASN A 245 21.25 -18.47 -5.70
CA ASN A 245 21.54 -17.03 -5.63
C ASN A 245 20.65 -16.28 -4.63
N TYR A 246 19.83 -16.98 -3.85
CA TYR A 246 18.79 -16.41 -2.99
C TYR A 246 19.29 -15.29 -2.06
N ASN A 247 20.48 -15.48 -1.49
CA ASN A 247 21.10 -14.54 -0.55
C ASN A 247 21.93 -13.42 -1.22
N LYS A 248 22.07 -13.42 -2.55
CA LYS A 248 22.87 -12.40 -3.24
C LYS A 248 22.17 -11.04 -3.17
N PRO A 249 22.89 -9.94 -2.87
CA PRO A 249 22.31 -8.59 -2.84
C PRO A 249 21.54 -8.21 -4.11
N SER A 250 22.00 -8.69 -5.27
CA SER A 250 21.34 -8.44 -6.57
C SER A 250 19.90 -8.95 -6.64
N GLN A 251 19.52 -9.93 -5.82
CA GLN A 251 18.16 -10.52 -5.78
C GLN A 251 17.18 -9.74 -4.88
N ARG A 252 17.70 -8.81 -4.06
CA ARG A 252 16.87 -7.97 -3.19
C ARG A 252 16.07 -6.99 -4.05
N SER A 253 14.78 -6.89 -3.80
CA SER A 253 13.97 -5.82 -4.38
C SER A 253 14.51 -4.46 -3.92
N ARG A 254 14.55 -3.46 -4.81
CA ARG A 254 14.85 -2.08 -4.43
C ARG A 254 13.89 -1.52 -3.37
N LEU A 255 12.71 -2.13 -3.23
CA LEU A 255 11.67 -1.72 -2.28
C LEU A 255 11.70 -2.53 -0.97
N CYS A 256 12.68 -3.41 -0.73
CA CYS A 256 12.77 -4.16 0.53
C CYS A 256 13.26 -3.26 1.69
N LYS A 257 13.08 -3.71 2.94
CA LYS A 257 13.48 -2.91 4.12
C LYS A 257 14.98 -2.64 4.13
N TYR A 258 15.78 -3.65 3.79
CA TYR A 258 17.24 -3.54 3.77
C TYR A 258 17.71 -2.42 2.83
N ASN A 259 17.17 -2.37 1.61
CA ASN A 259 17.58 -1.34 0.64
C ASN A 259 17.08 0.06 1.04
N PHE A 260 15.90 0.20 1.64
CA PHE A 260 15.50 1.49 2.22
C PHE A 260 16.37 1.94 3.38
N PHE A 261 16.90 1.00 4.16
CA PHE A 261 17.84 1.34 5.21
C PHE A 261 19.17 1.82 4.62
N LEU A 262 19.65 1.18 3.53
CA LEU A 262 20.84 1.66 2.81
C LEU A 262 20.62 3.03 2.16
N ASP A 263 19.44 3.29 1.60
CA ASP A 263 19.10 4.60 1.02
C ASP A 263 19.02 5.71 2.10
N PHE A 264 18.86 5.34 3.37
CA PHE A 264 18.76 6.28 4.49
C PHE A 264 20.10 6.65 5.11
N LEU A 265 21.09 5.76 5.04
CA LEU A 265 22.44 5.96 5.59
C LEU A 265 23.28 6.88 4.69
#